data_AF-A0A1L7GTI9-F1
#
_entry.id   AF-A0A1L7GTI9-F1
#
_cell.length_a   1.000
_cell.length_b   1.000
_cell.length_c   1.000
_cell.angle_alpha   90.00
_cell.angle_beta   90.00
_cell.angle_gamma   90.00
#
_symmetry.space_group_name_H-M   'P 1'
#
loop_
_entity.id
_entity.type
_entity.pdbx_description
1 polymer ?
#
loop_
_entity_poly.entity_id
_entity_poly.type
_entity_poly.pdbx_seq_one_letter_code
_entity_poly.pdbx_strand_id
1 'polypeptide(L)'
;MSDLEIIEDLYPELRFWFVDVPDKHYHGHIEGTDVYINCNQSNDDWIRTSLHEVVHYTYDRCNLSDGRSIATLRSEKWAVCESRRAFKRLFDY
;
A
#
# COMPACT_ATOMS: atom_id res chain seq x y z
N MET A 1 5.77 -15.00 -12.56
CA MET A 1 4.81 -14.25 -11.74
C MET A 1 5.55 -13.79 -10.50
N SER A 2 5.83 -12.50 -10.40
CA SER A 2 6.37 -11.87 -9.20
C SER A 2 5.24 -11.65 -8.18
N ASP A 3 5.61 -11.47 -6.91
CA ASP A 3 4.62 -11.21 -5.86
C ASP A 3 3.84 -9.91 -6.10
N LEU A 4 4.43 -8.94 -6.80
CA LEU A 4 3.75 -7.70 -7.20
C LEU A 4 2.72 -7.95 -8.30
N GLU A 5 3.06 -8.77 -9.31
CA GLU A 5 2.13 -9.15 -10.40
C GLU A 5 0.89 -9.87 -9.84
N ILE A 6 1.03 -10.64 -8.76
CA ILE A 6 -0.11 -11.26 -8.06
C ILE A 6 -1.04 -10.19 -7.47
N ILE A 7 -0.48 -9.11 -6.90
CA ILE A 7 -1.27 -8.00 -6.34
C ILE A 7 -1.96 -7.22 -7.47
N GLU A 8 -1.25 -6.94 -8.55
CA GLU A 8 -1.79 -6.26 -9.74
C GLU A 8 -2.98 -7.03 -10.33
N ASP A 9 -2.88 -8.35 -10.44
CA ASP A 9 -3.96 -9.20 -10.95
C ASP A 9 -5.18 -9.25 -10.01
N LEU A 10 -4.98 -9.12 -8.70
CA LEU A 10 -6.06 -9.10 -7.71
C LEU A 10 -6.84 -7.78 -7.70
N TYR A 11 -6.21 -6.67 -8.10
CA TYR A 11 -6.78 -5.31 -8.08
C TYR A 11 -6.59 -4.62 -9.43
N PRO A 12 -7.24 -5.12 -10.50
CA PRO A 12 -7.04 -4.62 -11.87
C PRO A 12 -7.53 -3.19 -12.09
N GLU A 13 -8.31 -2.64 -11.15
CA GLU A 13 -8.74 -1.25 -11.15
C GLU A 13 -7.66 -0.27 -10.71
N LEU A 14 -6.61 -0.75 -10.03
CA LEU A 14 -5.48 0.04 -9.57
C LEU A 14 -4.33 -0.01 -10.57
N ARG A 15 -3.55 1.07 -10.63
CA ARG A 15 -2.34 1.15 -11.45
C ARG A 15 -1.15 1.35 -10.54
N PHE A 16 -0.16 0.48 -10.66
CA PHE A 16 1.03 0.52 -9.82
C PHE A 16 2.19 1.16 -10.57
N TRP A 17 2.83 2.14 -9.94
CA TRP A 17 3.91 2.93 -10.50
C TRP A 17 5.12 2.87 -9.58
N PHE A 18 6.28 2.53 -10.13
CA PHE A 18 7.54 2.75 -9.43
C PHE A 18 8.01 4.18 -9.63
N VAL A 19 8.29 4.86 -8.52
CA VAL A 19 8.84 6.22 -8.50
C VAL A 19 10.19 6.24 -7.79
N ASP A 20 11.13 7.00 -8.33
CA ASP A 20 12.42 7.23 -7.68
C ASP A 20 12.34 8.45 -6.78
N VAL A 21 12.20 8.20 -5.48
CA VAL A 21 12.21 9.25 -4.47
C VAL A 21 13.41 9.01 -3.56
N PRO A 22 14.40 9.94 -3.50
CA PRO A 22 15.61 9.79 -2.70
C PRO A 22 15.36 10.09 -1.21
N ASP A 23 14.26 9.57 -0.66
CA ASP A 23 13.90 9.62 0.75
C ASP A 23 13.61 8.19 1.23
N LYS A 24 14.37 7.74 2.22
CA LYS A 24 14.24 6.41 2.81
C LYS A 24 12.99 6.25 3.66
N HIS A 25 12.39 7.34 4.12
CA HIS A 25 11.17 7.34 4.92
C HIS A 25 9.90 7.32 4.08
N TYR A 26 10.03 7.58 2.78
CA TYR A 26 8.94 7.49 1.84
C TYR A 26 8.89 6.07 1.25
N HIS A 27 7.81 5.35 1.55
CA HIS A 27 7.58 3.98 1.08
C HIS A 27 6.67 3.96 -0.15
N GLY A 28 5.58 4.73 -0.09
CA GLY A 28 4.60 4.88 -1.15
C GLY A 28 3.40 5.69 -0.68
N HIS A 29 2.45 5.87 -1.58
CA HIS A 29 1.11 6.38 -1.29
C HIS A 29 0.16 6.03 -2.44
N ILE A 30 -1.14 6.19 -2.22
CA ILE A 30 -2.17 6.15 -3.25
C ILE A 30 -2.77 7.54 -3.52
N GLU A 31 -3.00 7.84 -4.79
CA GLU A 31 -3.80 8.98 -5.24
C GLU A 31 -4.90 8.50 -6.19
N GLY A 32 -6.15 8.49 -5.72
CA GLY A 32 -7.28 7.96 -6.49
C GLY A 32 -7.13 6.46 -6.74
N THR A 33 -6.75 6.08 -7.97
CA THR A 33 -6.52 4.68 -8.39
C THR A 33 -5.05 4.39 -8.71
N ASP A 34 -4.18 5.38 -8.60
CA ASP A 34 -2.76 5.26 -8.92
C ASP A 34 -1.97 5.06 -7.61
N VAL A 35 -1.27 3.93 -7.52
CA VAL A 35 -0.45 3.51 -6.38
C VAL A 35 1.01 3.76 -6.72
N TYR A 36 1.67 4.61 -5.96
CA TYR A 36 3.08 4.96 -6.16
C TYR A 36 3.94 4.25 -5.13
N ILE A 37 4.94 3.49 -5.60
CA ILE A 37 5.87 2.71 -4.78
C ILE A 37 7.27 3.25 -4.98
N ASN A 38 8.00 3.50 -3.89
CA ASN A 38 9.38 3.96 -3.99
C ASN A 38 10.31 2.80 -4.42
N CYS A 39 10.94 2.91 -5.59
CA CYS A 39 11.85 1.90 -6.11
C CYS A 39 13.17 1.78 -5.32
N ASN A 40 13.44 2.70 -4.39
CA ASN A 40 14.62 2.65 -3.52
C ASN A 40 14.43 1.73 -2.29
N GLN A 41 13.24 1.17 -2.10
CA GLN A 41 12.90 0.26 -1.00
C GLN A 41 13.19 -1.21 -1.36
N SER A 42 13.12 -2.10 -0.37
CA SER A 42 13.28 -3.55 -0.60
C SER A 42 12.04 -4.16 -1.28
N ASN A 43 12.20 -5.34 -1.91
CA ASN A 43 11.06 -6.05 -2.51
C ASN A 43 9.95 -6.36 -1.50
N ASP A 44 10.32 -6.79 -0.29
CA ASP A 44 9.36 -7.02 0.81
C ASP A 44 8.59 -5.74 1.17
N ASP A 45 9.28 -4.60 1.17
CA ASP A 45 8.65 -3.30 1.42
C ASP A 45 7.74 -2.87 0.29
N TRP A 46 8.08 -3.17 -0.97
CA TRP A 46 7.18 -2.91 -2.12
C TRP A 46 5.87 -3.68 -1.98
N ILE A 47 5.93 -4.97 -1.64
CA ILE A 47 4.75 -5.81 -1.48
C ILE A 47 3.90 -5.30 -0.31
N ARG A 48 4.52 -5.01 0.84
CA ARG A 48 3.80 -4.49 2.02
C ARG A 48 3.16 -3.13 1.76
N THR A 49 3.87 -2.24 1.08
CA THR A 49 3.37 -0.91 0.71
C THR A 49 2.20 -1.05 -0.24
N SER A 50 2.32 -1.86 -1.29
CA SER A 50 1.24 -2.11 -2.25
C SER A 50 -0.03 -2.60 -1.56
N LEU A 51 0.09 -3.60 -0.67
CA LEU A 51 -1.05 -4.11 0.10
C LEU A 51 -1.64 -3.08 1.07
N HIS A 52 -0.81 -2.20 1.63
CA HIS A 52 -1.26 -1.13 2.52
C HIS A 52 -2.08 -0.09 1.74
N GLU A 53 -1.59 0.36 0.60
CA GLU A 53 -2.30 1.32 -0.26
C GLU A 53 -3.61 0.76 -0.82
N VAL A 54 -3.65 -0.53 -1.16
CA VAL A 54 -4.88 -1.24 -1.54
C VAL A 54 -5.94 -1.21 -0.42
N VAL A 55 -5.50 -1.35 0.84
CA VAL A 55 -6.43 -1.26 1.98
C VAL A 55 -6.96 0.16 2.13
N HIS A 56 -6.12 1.18 1.93
CA HIS A 56 -6.59 2.57 1.87
C HIS A 56 -7.64 2.75 0.77
N TYR A 57 -7.40 2.29 -0.45
CA TYR A 57 -8.39 2.33 -1.54
C TYR A 57 -9.72 1.67 -1.16
N THR A 58 -9.66 0.50 -0.54
CA THR A 58 -10.85 -0.32 -0.27
C THR A 58 -11.70 0.26 0.88
N TYR A 59 -11.07 0.87 1.88
CA TYR A 59 -11.72 1.22 3.15
C TYR A 59 -11.76 2.72 3.47
N ASP A 60 -10.91 3.56 2.89
CA ASP A 60 -10.93 5.00 3.12
C ASP A 60 -11.97 5.70 2.26
N ARG A 61 -13.23 5.58 2.68
CA ARG A 61 -14.37 6.33 2.11
C ARG A 61 -14.54 7.74 2.70
N CYS A 62 -13.62 8.17 3.55
CA CYS A 62 -13.67 9.44 4.29
C CYS A 62 -12.46 10.30 3.95
N ASN A 63 -12.61 11.63 3.99
CA ASN A 63 -11.48 12.53 3.83
C ASN A 63 -10.56 12.44 5.07
N LEU A 64 -9.45 11.74 4.93
CA LEU A 64 -8.43 11.52 5.97
C LEU A 64 -7.17 12.36 5.76
N SER A 65 -7.27 13.45 4.98
CA SER A 65 -6.14 14.31 4.61
C SER A 65 -5.36 14.90 5.79
N ASP A 66 -5.96 14.97 6.98
CA ASP A 66 -5.24 15.35 8.21
C ASP A 66 -4.59 14.12 8.85
N GLY A 67 -3.32 13.89 8.50
CA GLY A 67 -2.48 12.82 9.04
C GLY A 67 -2.29 12.83 10.56
N ARG A 68 -2.69 13.89 11.26
CA ARG A 68 -2.65 13.98 12.74
C ARG A 68 -4.00 13.71 13.39
N SER A 69 -5.07 13.56 12.60
CA SER A 69 -6.38 13.22 13.13
C SER A 69 -6.38 11.79 13.70
N ILE A 70 -7.10 11.58 14.81
CA ILE A 70 -7.23 10.24 15.41
C ILE A 70 -7.86 9.25 14.42
N ALA A 71 -8.74 9.73 13.53
CA ALA A 71 -9.36 8.92 12.49
C ALA A 71 -8.31 8.41 11.49
N THR A 72 -7.45 9.30 10.98
CA THR A 72 -6.37 8.92 10.05
C THR A 72 -5.39 7.96 10.72
N LEU A 73 -4.93 8.26 11.94
CA LEU A 73 -4.04 7.36 12.69
C LEU A 73 -4.62 5.96 12.91
N ARG A 74 -5.94 5.85 13.09
CA ARG A 74 -6.64 4.56 13.19
C ARG A 74 -6.70 3.84 11.85
N SER A 75 -6.95 4.57 10.75
CA SER A 75 -6.97 3.99 9.41
C SER A 75 -5.58 3.47 9.02
N GLU A 76 -4.53 4.28 9.17
CA GLU A 76 -3.14 3.87 8.95
C GLU A 76 -2.77 2.59 9.71
N LYS A 77 -3.12 2.55 11.01
CA LYS A 77 -2.88 1.37 11.84
C LYS A 77 -3.66 0.16 11.36
N TRP A 78 -4.91 0.35 10.93
CA TRP A 78 -5.72 -0.71 10.35
C TRP A 78 -5.12 -1.22 9.04
N ALA A 79 -4.72 -0.32 8.15
CA ALA A 79 -4.08 -0.66 6.88
C ALA A 79 -2.78 -1.44 7.09
N VAL A 80 -1.94 -1.07 8.06
CA VAL A 80 -0.75 -1.87 8.46
C VAL A 80 -1.14 -3.25 8.97
N CYS A 81 -2.21 -3.38 9.76
CA CYS A 81 -2.64 -4.67 10.30
C CYS A 81 -3.20 -5.59 9.20
N GLU A 82 -4.05 -5.07 8.32
CA GLU A 82 -4.65 -5.83 7.23
C GLU A 82 -3.65 -6.17 6.13
N SER A 83 -2.72 -5.27 5.79
CA SER A 83 -1.67 -5.56 4.81
C SER A 83 -0.79 -6.72 5.27
N ARG A 84 -0.42 -6.78 6.56
CA ARG A 84 0.30 -7.92 7.15
C ARG A 84 -0.48 -9.22 7.09
N ARG A 85 -1.79 -9.17 7.33
CA ARG A 85 -2.67 -10.35 7.24
C ARG A 85 -2.79 -10.83 5.79
N ALA A 86 -2.95 -9.91 4.84
CA ALA A 86 -2.99 -10.20 3.42
C ALA A 86 -1.68 -10.81 2.93
N PHE A 87 -0.54 -10.20 3.30
CA PHE A 87 0.79 -10.72 2.98
C PHE A 87 0.93 -12.17 3.47
N LYS A 88 0.57 -12.44 4.72
CA LYS A 88 0.63 -13.78 5.28
C LYS A 88 -0.26 -14.78 4.54
N ARG A 89 -1.49 -14.38 4.17
CA ARG A 89 -2.43 -15.25 3.44
C ARG A 89 -1.94 -15.58 2.02
N LEU A 90 -1.24 -14.66 1.38
CA LEU A 90 -0.84 -14.78 -0.02
C LEU A 90 0.53 -15.44 -0.19
N PHE A 91 1.46 -15.23 0.75
CA PHE A 91 2.88 -15.54 0.55
C PHE A 91 3.54 -16.39 1.65
N ASP A 92 2.83 -16.71 2.75
CA ASP A 92 3.36 -17.57 3.81
C ASP A 92 2.93 -19.03 3.53
N TYR A 93 3.85 -19.84 3.00
CA TYR A 93 3.70 -21.28 2.70
C TYR A 93 4.04 -22.19 3.89
#